data_AF-A0A7S2XXS6-F1
#
_entry.id   AF-A0A7S2XXS6-F1
#
_cell.length_a   1.000
_cell.length_b   1.000
_cell.length_c   1.000
_cell.angle_alpha   90.00
_cell.angle_beta   90.00
_cell.angle_gamma   90.00
#
_symmetry.space_group_name_H-M   'P 1'
#
loop_
_entity.id
_entity.type
_entity.pdbx_description
1 polymer ?
#
loop_
_entity_poly.entity_id
_entity_poly.type
_entity_poly.pdbx_seq_one_letter_code
_entity_poly.pdbx_strand_id
1 'polypeptide(L)'
;YKVTCVCQPPLQGDNFQIIWFLKITMAVACRSSFASLLAFVFLLSLEYASAFAPTFTGRSLSMPSSQSRSVRFDTGLHMNMADRFMRVAKANINNMLSKVEDPEKILEQAVLDMQKDLVNVRQSYAEVSATSKRLERQKEQADKLAADWYARAELAMTKGDETLAREALTRRQQQVDTSSDLESQLSAQKDSINNLFAAMQTLEAKIAEAKSQKEQLQARARTAA
;
A
#
# COMPACT_ATOMS: atom_id res chain seq x y z
N TYR A 1 35.40 21.92 21.23
CA TYR A 1 35.63 21.81 19.77
C TYR A 1 34.75 22.82 19.07
N LYS A 2 35.34 23.87 18.50
CA LYS A 2 34.63 24.96 17.80
C LYS A 2 34.28 24.49 16.38
N VAL A 3 33.03 24.67 15.97
CA VAL A 3 32.64 24.69 14.55
C VAL A 3 31.92 26.00 14.29
N THR A 4 32.63 26.92 13.66
CA THR A 4 32.07 28.13 13.03
C THR A 4 31.51 27.73 11.67
N CYS A 5 30.20 27.93 11.45
CA CYS A 5 29.61 27.91 10.11
C CYS A 5 29.47 29.34 9.59
N VAL A 6 30.16 29.60 8.49
CA VAL A 6 30.03 30.77 7.62
C VAL A 6 28.75 30.59 6.80
N CYS A 7 27.86 31.59 6.80
CA CYS A 7 26.67 31.62 5.96
C CYS A 7 26.99 32.23 4.59
N GLN A 8 26.75 31.47 3.52
CA GLN A 8 26.62 31.96 2.15
C GLN A 8 25.12 32.04 1.81
N PRO A 9 24.59 33.15 1.26
CA PRO A 9 23.17 33.25 0.93
C PRO A 9 22.85 32.68 -0.47
N PRO A 10 21.65 32.08 -0.68
CA PRO A 10 21.17 31.74 -2.01
C PRO A 10 20.39 32.88 -2.67
N LEU A 11 20.49 32.88 -4.00
CA LEU A 11 19.85 33.79 -4.94
C LEU A 11 18.35 33.51 -5.08
N GLN A 12 17.55 34.53 -4.73
CA GLN A 12 16.52 35.20 -5.53
C GLN A 12 15.56 34.35 -6.40
N GLY A 13 14.25 34.40 -6.06
CA GLY A 13 13.16 33.97 -6.93
C GLY A 13 11.80 33.76 -6.25
N ASP A 14 11.15 34.86 -5.87
CA ASP A 14 9.70 35.09 -5.80
C ASP A 14 8.74 34.06 -5.17
N ASN A 15 8.40 34.28 -3.90
CA ASN A 15 7.02 34.17 -3.36
C ASN A 15 6.93 34.85 -1.97
N PHE A 16 6.57 36.14 -1.99
CA PHE A 16 6.60 37.07 -0.85
C PHE A 16 5.59 36.81 0.30
N GLN A 17 4.74 35.79 0.21
CA GLN A 17 3.72 35.47 1.25
C GLN A 17 4.24 34.53 2.37
N ILE A 18 5.26 33.72 2.10
CA ILE A 18 5.78 32.74 3.10
C ILE A 18 6.80 33.40 4.05
N ILE A 19 7.47 34.47 3.61
CA ILE A 19 8.52 35.16 4.39
C ILE A 19 7.93 36.05 5.51
N TRP A 20 6.69 36.54 5.38
CA TRP A 20 6.03 37.34 6.42
C TRP A 20 5.59 36.50 7.63
N PHE A 21 5.08 35.29 7.39
CA PHE A 21 4.66 34.37 8.47
C PHE A 21 5.83 33.77 9.25
N LEU A 22 6.98 33.56 8.59
CA LEU A 22 8.17 32.97 9.24
C LEU A 22 9.00 33.99 10.04
N LYS A 23 8.91 35.29 9.73
CA LYS A 23 9.61 36.35 10.50
C LYS A 23 8.90 36.72 11.81
N ILE A 24 7.57 36.61 11.89
CA ILE A 24 6.82 36.88 13.12
C ILE A 24 7.04 35.76 14.16
N THR A 25 7.16 34.50 13.71
CA THR A 25 7.39 33.35 14.61
C THR A 25 8.81 33.28 15.17
N MET A 26 9.83 33.73 14.44
CA MET A 26 11.21 33.73 14.95
C MET A 26 11.55 34.90 15.89
N ALA A 27 10.78 36.00 15.90
CA ALA A 27 11.05 37.15 16.77
C ALA A 27 10.53 36.99 18.22
N VAL A 28 9.59 36.06 18.47
CA VAL A 28 9.00 35.85 19.81
C VAL A 28 9.70 34.74 20.60
N ALA A 29 10.52 33.91 19.94
CA ALA A 29 11.18 32.77 20.57
C ALA A 29 12.43 33.11 21.41
N CYS A 30 12.86 34.38 21.47
CA CYS A 30 14.13 34.76 22.12
C CYS A 30 13.97 35.64 23.38
N ARG A 31 12.75 35.90 23.88
CA ARG A 31 12.61 36.79 25.05
C ARG A 31 11.30 36.69 25.85
N SER A 32 10.94 35.53 26.41
CA SER A 32 10.01 35.51 27.56
C SER A 32 9.89 34.13 28.19
N SER A 33 10.00 34.08 29.52
CA SER A 33 9.84 32.91 30.37
C SER A 33 8.59 32.08 30.05
N PHE A 34 8.76 30.76 30.13
CA PHE A 34 7.79 29.68 29.90
C PHE A 34 6.45 29.76 30.67
N ALA A 35 6.25 30.76 31.53
CA ALA A 35 5.05 30.92 32.35
C ALA A 35 3.93 31.73 31.67
N SER A 36 4.20 32.51 30.61
CA SER A 36 3.18 33.37 29.97
C SER A 36 2.42 32.72 28.80
N LEU A 37 2.89 31.60 28.26
CA LEU A 37 2.24 30.94 27.11
C LEU A 37 0.96 30.18 27.51
N LEU A 38 0.87 29.68 28.74
CA LEU A 38 -0.36 29.04 29.24
C LEU A 38 -1.51 30.03 29.46
N ALA A 39 -1.20 31.30 29.79
CA ALA A 39 -2.22 32.34 29.93
C ALA A 39 -2.76 32.83 28.57
N PHE A 40 -1.93 32.81 27.51
CA PHE A 40 -2.32 33.27 26.18
C PHE A 40 -3.17 32.24 25.42
N VAL A 41 -2.91 30.94 25.62
CA VAL A 41 -3.73 29.86 25.04
C VAL A 41 -5.08 29.73 25.77
N PHE A 42 -5.12 30.01 27.08
CA PHE A 42 -6.35 29.96 27.87
C PHE A 42 -7.29 31.16 27.63
N LEU A 43 -6.76 32.32 27.23
CA LEU A 43 -7.57 33.52 26.91
C LEU A 43 -8.06 33.60 25.46
N LEU A 44 -7.57 32.76 24.54
CA LEU A 44 -8.09 32.63 23.17
C LEU A 44 -9.28 31.65 23.05
N SER A 45 -9.73 31.06 24.16
CA SER A 45 -10.80 30.06 24.15
C SER A 45 -12.18 30.61 24.56
N LEU A 46 -12.31 31.91 24.89
CA LEU A 46 -13.58 32.49 25.36
C LEU A 46 -14.29 33.43 24.37
N GLU A 47 -13.74 33.65 23.17
CA GLU A 47 -14.38 34.47 22.14
C GLU A 47 -14.31 33.80 20.76
N TYR A 48 -14.91 32.61 20.64
CA TYR A 48 -15.28 32.05 19.32
C TYR A 48 -16.56 31.20 19.37
N ALA A 49 -17.47 31.54 20.29
CA ALA A 49 -18.84 31.03 20.31
C ALA A 49 -19.79 32.13 19.79
N SER A 50 -20.07 32.16 18.48
CA SER A 50 -21.31 32.70 17.86
C SER A 50 -21.22 33.01 16.34
N ALA A 51 -20.56 32.17 15.53
CA ALA A 51 -20.50 32.43 14.07
C ALA A 51 -20.72 31.22 13.16
N PHE A 52 -21.45 30.18 13.59
CA PHE A 52 -21.89 29.09 12.71
C PHE A 52 -23.32 28.66 13.02
N ALA A 53 -24.29 29.48 12.62
CA ALA A 53 -25.65 29.03 12.35
C ALA A 53 -25.84 29.00 10.83
N PRO A 54 -26.13 27.85 10.20
CA PRO A 54 -26.39 27.82 8.77
C PRO A 54 -27.82 28.34 8.51
N THR A 55 -27.93 29.49 7.85
CA THR A 55 -29.19 29.97 7.28
C THR A 55 -29.49 29.13 6.04
N PHE A 56 -30.56 28.34 6.13
CA PHE A 56 -31.05 27.49 5.04
C PHE A 56 -31.72 28.37 3.97
N THR A 57 -30.97 28.80 2.96
CA THR A 57 -31.54 29.34 1.71
C THR A 57 -31.42 28.29 0.62
N GLY A 58 -32.57 27.76 0.22
CA GLY A 58 -32.70 26.74 -0.82
C GLY A 58 -32.12 27.20 -2.15
N ARG A 59 -31.10 26.49 -2.60
CA ARG A 59 -30.66 26.49 -4.00
C ARG A 59 -30.45 25.03 -4.40
N SER A 60 -31.32 24.51 -5.25
CA SER A 60 -31.23 23.16 -5.78
C SER A 60 -30.01 23.06 -6.71
N LEU A 61 -28.90 22.59 -6.15
CA LEU A 61 -27.78 22.09 -6.92
C LEU A 61 -28.03 20.59 -7.12
N SER A 62 -28.41 20.22 -8.35
CA SER A 62 -28.39 18.85 -8.81
C SER A 62 -26.97 18.30 -8.63
N MET A 63 -26.81 17.31 -7.75
CA MET A 63 -25.56 16.60 -7.57
C MET A 63 -25.22 15.81 -8.84
N PRO A 64 -23.97 15.87 -9.35
CA PRO A 64 -23.52 14.86 -10.28
C PRO A 64 -23.43 13.54 -9.52
N SER A 65 -24.03 12.50 -10.10
CA SER A 65 -23.96 11.14 -9.59
C SER A 65 -22.50 10.74 -9.40
N SER A 66 -22.13 10.40 -8.16
CA SER A 66 -20.86 9.77 -7.86
C SER A 66 -20.85 8.40 -8.52
N GLN A 67 -20.34 8.32 -9.75
CA GLN A 67 -19.96 7.03 -10.33
C GLN A 67 -18.88 6.45 -9.43
N SER A 68 -19.26 5.41 -8.68
CA SER A 68 -18.37 4.48 -8.01
C SER A 68 -17.41 3.94 -9.07
N ARG A 69 -16.24 4.57 -9.19
CA ARG A 69 -15.14 4.05 -9.99
C ARG A 69 -14.57 2.88 -9.19
N SER A 70 -15.18 1.71 -9.36
CA SER A 70 -14.56 0.45 -9.01
C SER A 70 -13.20 0.42 -9.68
N VAL A 71 -12.13 0.55 -8.90
CA VAL A 71 -10.79 0.20 -9.35
C VAL A 71 -10.83 -1.32 -9.46
N ARG A 72 -11.26 -1.82 -10.62
CA ARG A 72 -11.03 -3.22 -10.98
C ARG A 72 -9.53 -3.36 -11.11
N PHE A 73 -8.89 -3.81 -10.03
CA PHE A 73 -7.50 -4.24 -10.06
C PHE A 73 -7.49 -5.52 -10.88
N ASP A 74 -6.94 -5.43 -12.09
CA ASP A 74 -6.98 -6.48 -13.10
C ASP A 74 -6.01 -7.61 -12.72
N THR A 75 -6.39 -8.40 -11.72
CA THR A 75 -5.64 -9.57 -11.26
C THR A 75 -5.51 -10.65 -12.34
N GLY A 76 -6.28 -10.55 -13.43
CA GLY A 76 -6.23 -11.45 -14.58
C GLY A 76 -4.97 -11.32 -15.45
N LEU A 77 -4.27 -10.17 -15.40
CA LEU A 77 -3.06 -9.98 -16.22
C LEU A 77 -1.85 -10.74 -15.66
N HIS A 78 -1.72 -10.83 -14.33
CA HIS A 78 -0.56 -11.45 -13.67
C HIS A 78 -0.55 -12.99 -13.73
N MET A 79 -1.72 -13.63 -13.64
CA MET A 79 -1.83 -15.10 -13.73
C MET A 79 -1.31 -15.63 -15.08
N ASN A 80 -1.58 -14.90 -16.17
CA ASN A 80 -1.15 -15.28 -17.52
C ASN A 80 0.38 -15.28 -17.73
N MET A 81 1.14 -14.44 -17.01
CA MET A 81 2.60 -14.40 -17.15
C MET A 81 3.25 -15.60 -16.45
N ALA A 82 2.79 -15.93 -15.24
CA ALA A 82 3.26 -17.12 -14.51
C ALA A 82 2.92 -18.42 -15.26
N ASP A 83 1.72 -18.52 -15.86
CA ASP A 83 1.32 -19.69 -16.66
C ASP A 83 2.07 -19.80 -18.00
N ARG A 84 2.46 -18.67 -18.59
CA ARG A 84 3.34 -18.65 -19.76
C ARG A 84 4.75 -19.09 -19.38
N PHE A 85 5.29 -18.59 -18.28
CA PHE A 85 6.58 -19.00 -17.77
C PHE A 85 6.59 -20.49 -17.39
N MET A 86 5.59 -21.00 -16.67
CA MET A 86 5.48 -22.43 -16.33
C MET A 86 5.42 -23.32 -17.57
N ARG A 87 4.79 -22.86 -18.66
CA ARG A 87 4.82 -23.54 -19.97
C ARG A 87 6.21 -23.54 -20.59
N VAL A 88 6.89 -22.40 -20.58
CA VAL A 88 8.23 -22.24 -21.17
C VAL A 88 9.28 -23.03 -20.36
N ALA A 89 9.19 -23.00 -19.02
CA ALA A 89 10.06 -23.74 -18.11
C ALA A 89 9.89 -25.26 -18.22
N LYS A 90 8.67 -25.76 -18.49
CA LYS A 90 8.42 -27.18 -18.78
C LYS A 90 8.91 -27.61 -20.16
N ALA A 91 9.00 -26.69 -21.13
CA ALA A 91 9.15 -27.07 -22.53
C ALA A 91 10.59 -27.15 -23.05
N ASN A 92 11.57 -26.40 -22.51
CA ASN A 92 12.71 -26.04 -23.38
C ASN A 92 14.16 -26.35 -22.97
N ILE A 93 14.43 -26.92 -21.79
CA ILE A 93 15.84 -27.21 -21.44
C ILE A 93 16.37 -28.47 -22.16
N ASN A 94 15.53 -29.45 -22.47
CA ASN A 94 16.00 -30.73 -23.05
C ASN A 94 16.04 -30.77 -24.59
N ASN A 95 15.32 -29.87 -25.29
CA ASN A 95 15.16 -29.91 -26.75
C ASN A 95 15.88 -28.78 -27.53
N MET A 96 16.37 -27.73 -26.86
CA MET A 96 17.17 -26.69 -27.52
C MET A 96 18.63 -27.08 -27.77
N LEU A 97 19.12 -28.12 -27.07
CA LEU A 97 20.53 -28.50 -27.14
C LEU A 97 20.91 -29.22 -28.44
N SER A 98 19.94 -29.75 -29.18
CA SER A 98 20.20 -30.66 -30.31
C SER A 98 20.07 -30.04 -31.71
N LYS A 99 19.73 -28.74 -31.86
CA LYS A 99 19.39 -28.16 -33.17
C LYS A 99 19.85 -26.73 -33.47
N VAL A 100 20.67 -26.09 -32.65
CA VAL A 100 20.95 -24.64 -32.81
C VAL A 100 22.43 -24.32 -33.00
N GLU A 101 22.73 -23.49 -34.01
CA GLU A 101 24.09 -23.12 -34.46
C GLU A 101 24.92 -22.33 -33.44
N ASP A 102 24.31 -21.65 -32.46
CA ASP A 102 24.99 -20.89 -31.39
C ASP A 102 24.21 -21.01 -30.05
N PRO A 103 24.45 -22.05 -29.22
CA PRO A 103 23.69 -22.26 -27.97
C PRO A 103 24.00 -21.21 -26.88
N GLU A 104 25.16 -20.55 -26.96
CA GLU A 104 25.61 -19.59 -25.94
C GLU A 104 24.75 -18.31 -25.94
N LYS A 105 24.55 -17.68 -27.10
CA LYS A 105 23.79 -16.42 -27.21
C LYS A 105 22.32 -16.56 -26.80
N ILE A 106 21.71 -17.71 -27.12
CA ILE A 106 20.29 -17.94 -26.80
C ILE A 106 20.11 -18.15 -25.30
N LEU A 107 21.03 -18.87 -24.67
CA LEU A 107 21.00 -19.06 -23.21
C LEU A 107 21.23 -17.73 -22.47
N GLU A 108 22.12 -16.87 -22.98
CA GLU A 108 22.30 -15.52 -22.45
C GLU A 108 21.02 -14.68 -22.50
N GLN A 109 20.37 -14.64 -23.67
CA GLN A 109 19.11 -13.92 -23.84
C GLN A 109 18.01 -14.49 -22.93
N ALA A 110 17.89 -15.82 -22.85
CA ALA A 110 16.92 -16.48 -21.97
C ALA A 110 17.14 -16.14 -20.49
N VAL A 111 18.40 -16.09 -20.03
CA VAL A 111 18.72 -15.70 -18.64
C VAL A 111 18.35 -14.23 -18.38
N LEU A 112 18.57 -13.33 -19.34
CA LEU A 112 18.18 -11.92 -19.22
C LEU A 112 16.66 -11.76 -19.16
N ASP A 113 15.93 -12.45 -20.03
CA ASP A 113 14.46 -12.41 -20.06
C ASP A 113 13.86 -12.98 -18.76
N MET A 114 14.39 -14.10 -18.25
CA MET A 114 13.95 -14.65 -16.97
C MET A 114 14.25 -13.72 -15.78
N GLN A 115 15.38 -13.01 -15.79
CA GLN A 115 15.69 -12.01 -14.76
C GLN A 115 14.71 -10.83 -14.78
N LYS A 116 14.34 -10.36 -15.98
CA LYS A 116 13.33 -9.32 -16.15
C LYS A 116 11.96 -9.80 -15.64
N ASP A 117 11.57 -11.01 -15.98
CA ASP A 117 10.33 -11.62 -15.51
C ASP A 117 10.32 -11.79 -13.99
N LEU A 118 11.46 -12.11 -13.38
CA LEU A 118 11.57 -12.22 -11.91
C LEU A 118 11.30 -10.89 -11.22
N VAL A 119 11.81 -9.79 -11.77
CA VAL A 119 11.54 -8.45 -11.24
C VAL A 119 10.04 -8.14 -11.33
N ASN A 120 9.42 -8.43 -12.47
CA ASN A 120 7.98 -8.22 -12.67
C ASN A 120 7.16 -9.05 -11.68
N VAL A 121 7.43 -10.36 -11.55
CA VAL A 121 6.71 -11.25 -10.62
C VAL A 121 6.88 -10.79 -9.17
N ARG A 122 8.07 -10.32 -8.77
CA ARG A 122 8.29 -9.77 -7.42
C ARG A 122 7.47 -8.50 -7.16
N GLN A 123 7.38 -7.60 -8.15
CA GLN A 123 6.53 -6.40 -8.06
C GLN A 123 5.06 -6.79 -7.96
N SER A 124 4.58 -7.68 -8.83
CA SER A 124 3.24 -8.25 -8.80
C SER A 124 2.90 -8.87 -7.44
N TYR A 125 3.81 -9.67 -6.89
CA TYR A 125 3.64 -10.27 -5.57
C TYR A 125 3.56 -9.22 -4.46
N ALA A 126 4.43 -8.19 -4.50
CA ALA A 126 4.41 -7.11 -3.52
C ALA A 126 3.09 -6.32 -3.55
N GLU A 127 2.56 -6.02 -4.74
CA GLU A 127 1.28 -5.32 -4.91
C GLU A 127 0.08 -6.13 -4.39
N VAL A 128 0.03 -7.42 -4.73
CA VAL A 128 -1.05 -8.30 -4.27
C VAL A 128 -0.94 -8.53 -2.75
N SER A 129 0.27 -8.72 -2.23
CA SER A 129 0.52 -8.84 -0.79
C SER A 129 0.12 -7.58 -0.04
N ALA A 130 0.46 -6.39 -0.55
CA ALA A 130 0.04 -5.11 0.04
C ALA A 130 -1.49 -4.96 0.05
N THR A 131 -2.16 -5.38 -1.04
CA THR A 131 -3.62 -5.35 -1.14
C THR A 131 -4.27 -6.29 -0.12
N SER A 132 -3.77 -7.51 0.01
CA SER A 132 -4.20 -8.46 1.04
C SER A 132 -4.00 -7.87 2.44
N LYS A 133 -2.84 -7.26 2.72
CA LYS A 133 -2.60 -6.65 4.03
C LYS A 133 -3.54 -5.49 4.33
N ARG A 134 -3.94 -4.73 3.31
CA ARG A 134 -4.95 -3.67 3.43
C ARG A 134 -6.32 -4.25 3.80
N LEU A 135 -6.73 -5.35 3.17
CA LEU A 135 -7.99 -6.03 3.49
C LEU A 135 -7.98 -6.60 4.92
N GLU A 136 -6.85 -7.18 5.37
CA GLU A 136 -6.70 -7.63 6.76
C GLU A 136 -6.92 -6.50 7.76
N ARG A 137 -6.31 -5.32 7.51
CA ARG A 137 -6.50 -4.14 8.38
C ARG A 137 -7.95 -3.65 8.38
N GLN A 138 -8.63 -3.70 7.24
CA GLN A 138 -10.04 -3.33 7.13
C GLN A 138 -10.92 -4.31 7.92
N LYS A 139 -10.63 -5.61 7.85
CA LYS A 139 -11.31 -6.64 8.64
C LYS A 139 -11.13 -6.35 10.14
N GLU A 140 -9.89 -6.15 10.58
CA GLU A 140 -9.57 -5.86 11.98
C GLU A 140 -10.27 -4.59 12.48
N GLN A 141 -10.40 -3.57 11.62
CA GLN A 141 -11.14 -2.35 11.95
C GLN A 141 -12.65 -2.62 12.10
N ALA A 142 -13.25 -3.40 11.21
CA ALA A 142 -14.65 -3.80 11.30
C ALA A 142 -14.91 -4.64 12.57
N ASP A 143 -14.01 -5.55 12.92
CA ASP A 143 -14.08 -6.36 14.13
C ASP A 143 -14.03 -5.49 15.40
N LYS A 144 -13.14 -4.49 15.44
CA LYS A 144 -13.07 -3.51 16.54
C LYS A 144 -14.37 -2.72 16.67
N LEU A 145 -14.91 -2.22 15.57
CA LEU A 145 -16.18 -1.51 15.58
C LEU A 145 -17.33 -2.41 16.05
N ALA A 146 -17.36 -3.67 15.65
CA ALA A 146 -18.34 -4.65 16.12
C ALA A 146 -18.25 -4.86 17.65
N ALA A 147 -17.04 -4.93 18.19
CA ALA A 147 -16.81 -5.02 19.64
C ALA A 147 -17.26 -3.75 20.37
N ASP A 148 -16.96 -2.57 19.82
CA ASP A 148 -17.40 -1.29 20.40
C ASP A 148 -18.93 -1.17 20.43
N TRP A 149 -19.62 -1.59 19.37
CA TRP A 149 -21.08 -1.63 19.35
C TRP A 149 -21.66 -2.63 20.35
N TYR A 150 -20.98 -3.76 20.56
CA TYR A 150 -21.37 -4.73 21.58
C TYR A 150 -21.26 -4.15 22.99
N ALA A 151 -20.15 -3.49 23.32
CA ALA A 151 -19.96 -2.84 24.61
C ALA A 151 -21.01 -1.73 24.86
N ARG A 152 -21.38 -0.98 23.81
CA ARG A 152 -22.47 0.02 23.89
C ARG A 152 -23.83 -0.62 24.15
N ALA A 153 -24.12 -1.76 23.52
CA ALA A 153 -25.35 -2.50 23.74
C ALA A 153 -25.44 -3.03 25.18
N GLU A 154 -24.33 -3.54 25.71
CA GLU A 154 -24.22 -3.98 27.11
C GLU A 154 -24.47 -2.82 28.08
N LEU A 155 -23.84 -1.66 27.85
CA LEU A 155 -24.07 -0.47 28.65
C LEU A 155 -25.53 0.00 28.62
N ALA A 156 -26.18 -0.02 27.45
CA ALA A 156 -27.60 0.33 27.32
C ALA A 156 -28.49 -0.67 28.08
N MET A 157 -28.16 -1.97 28.04
CA MET A 157 -28.87 -3.00 28.78
C MET A 157 -28.76 -2.79 30.30
N THR A 158 -27.58 -2.40 30.82
CA THR A 158 -27.42 -2.11 32.25
C THR A 158 -28.24 -0.90 32.72
N LYS A 159 -28.58 0.01 31.80
CA LYS A 159 -29.41 1.19 32.07
C LYS A 159 -30.91 0.92 31.89
N GLY A 160 -31.29 -0.25 31.38
CA GLY A 160 -32.68 -0.61 31.09
C GLY A 160 -33.22 -0.08 29.75
N ASP A 161 -32.35 0.48 28.90
CA ASP A 161 -32.74 1.06 27.61
C ASP A 161 -32.70 0.00 26.49
N GLU A 162 -33.71 -0.86 26.45
CA GLU A 162 -33.78 -1.97 25.48
C GLU A 162 -33.78 -1.52 24.01
N THR A 163 -34.37 -0.36 23.71
CA THR A 163 -34.45 0.17 22.34
C THR A 163 -33.06 0.50 21.80
N LEU A 164 -32.26 1.23 22.59
CA LEU A 164 -30.87 1.56 22.26
C LEU A 164 -29.99 0.32 22.19
N ALA A 165 -30.21 -0.67 23.07
CA ALA A 165 -29.48 -1.93 23.03
C ALA A 165 -29.74 -2.69 21.72
N ARG A 166 -31.00 -2.76 21.26
CA ARG A 166 -31.35 -3.41 19.98
C ARG A 166 -30.72 -2.68 18.79
N GLU A 167 -30.78 -1.34 18.75
CA GLU A 167 -30.15 -0.57 17.68
C GLU A 167 -28.64 -0.78 17.63
N ALA A 168 -27.96 -0.78 18.79
CA ALA A 168 -26.53 -1.05 18.86
C ALA A 168 -26.19 -2.47 18.37
N LEU A 169 -27.02 -3.48 18.70
CA LEU A 169 -26.85 -4.84 18.18
C LEU A 169 -27.09 -4.93 16.67
N THR A 170 -28.04 -4.18 16.12
CA THR A 170 -28.23 -4.09 14.66
C THR A 170 -26.99 -3.51 13.98
N ARG A 171 -26.38 -2.46 14.54
CA ARG A 171 -25.13 -1.88 14.02
C ARG A 171 -23.95 -2.85 14.13
N ARG A 172 -23.85 -3.59 15.24
CA ARG A 172 -22.88 -4.67 15.39
C ARG A 172 -23.03 -5.70 14.27
N GLN A 173 -24.26 -6.15 14.00
CA GLN A 173 -24.51 -7.15 12.97
C GLN A 173 -23.99 -6.68 11.60
N GLN A 174 -24.26 -5.42 11.22
CA GLN A 174 -23.74 -4.84 9.98
C GLN A 174 -22.20 -4.88 9.89
N GLN A 175 -21.49 -4.65 11.00
CA GLN A 175 -20.03 -4.73 11.04
C GLN A 175 -19.52 -6.17 10.98
N VAL A 176 -20.22 -7.12 11.62
CA VAL A 176 -19.92 -8.55 11.55
C VAL A 176 -20.09 -9.07 10.12
N ASP A 177 -21.18 -8.68 9.44
CA ASP A 177 -21.42 -9.03 8.04
C ASP A 177 -20.30 -8.48 7.14
N THR A 178 -19.89 -7.22 7.37
CA THR A 178 -18.76 -6.60 6.65
C THR A 178 -17.44 -7.34 6.89
N SER A 179 -17.16 -7.76 8.13
CA SER A 179 -15.96 -8.53 8.46
C SER A 179 -15.97 -9.91 7.78
N SER A 180 -17.12 -10.58 7.76
CA SER A 180 -17.32 -11.86 7.06
C SER A 180 -17.09 -11.71 5.55
N ASP A 181 -17.59 -10.64 4.94
CA ASP A 181 -17.36 -10.35 3.52
C ASP A 181 -15.87 -10.13 3.23
N LEU A 182 -15.17 -9.37 4.07
CA LEU A 182 -13.72 -9.14 3.94
C LEU A 182 -12.91 -10.42 4.14
N GLU A 183 -13.34 -11.30 5.06
CA GLU A 183 -12.74 -12.61 5.27
C GLU A 183 -12.89 -13.52 4.05
N SER A 184 -14.05 -13.52 3.39
CA SER A 184 -14.26 -14.25 2.14
C SER A 184 -13.36 -13.73 1.00
N GLN A 185 -13.12 -12.42 0.94
CA GLN A 185 -12.22 -11.82 -0.04
C GLN A 185 -10.76 -12.19 0.23
N LEU A 186 -10.36 -12.21 1.51
CA LEU A 186 -9.02 -12.63 1.93
C LEU A 186 -8.76 -14.10 1.63
N SER A 187 -9.72 -14.98 1.88
CA SER A 187 -9.57 -16.41 1.58
C SER A 187 -9.41 -16.65 0.07
N ALA A 188 -10.20 -15.95 -0.76
CA ALA A 188 -10.08 -16.01 -2.21
C ALA A 188 -8.71 -15.50 -2.73
N GLN A 189 -8.12 -14.47 -2.11
CA GLN A 189 -6.81 -13.96 -2.50
C GLN A 189 -5.64 -14.83 -2.04
N LYS A 190 -5.82 -15.60 -0.96
CA LYS A 190 -4.74 -16.40 -0.35
C LYS A 190 -4.16 -17.42 -1.33
N ASP A 191 -5.01 -18.10 -2.08
CA ASP A 191 -4.56 -19.08 -3.09
C ASP A 191 -3.78 -18.40 -4.22
N SER A 192 -4.23 -17.21 -4.65
CA SER A 192 -3.54 -16.43 -5.68
C SER A 192 -2.15 -15.99 -5.23
N ILE A 193 -2.02 -15.56 -3.96
CA ILE A 193 -0.73 -15.16 -3.36
C ILE A 193 0.21 -16.36 -3.26
N ASN A 194 -0.30 -17.52 -2.83
CA ASN A 194 0.49 -18.75 -2.72
C ASN A 194 1.00 -19.21 -4.08
N ASN A 195 0.15 -19.16 -5.11
CA ASN A 195 0.53 -19.52 -6.49
C ASN A 195 1.61 -18.58 -7.04
N LEU A 196 1.47 -17.26 -6.82
CA LEU A 196 2.49 -16.28 -7.23
C LEU A 196 3.83 -16.52 -6.50
N PHE A 197 3.79 -16.84 -5.21
CA PHE A 197 4.99 -17.14 -4.43
C PHE A 197 5.69 -18.42 -4.92
N ALA A 198 4.94 -19.48 -5.20
CA ALA A 198 5.48 -20.72 -5.76
C ALA A 198 6.08 -20.52 -7.16
N ALA A 199 5.41 -19.73 -8.01
CA ALA A 199 5.91 -19.37 -9.33
C ALA A 199 7.22 -18.57 -9.23
N MET A 200 7.31 -17.61 -8.30
CA MET A 200 8.52 -16.84 -8.04
C MET A 200 9.71 -17.74 -7.65
N GLN A 201 9.52 -18.66 -6.68
CA GLN A 201 10.59 -19.59 -6.28
C GLN A 201 11.03 -20.51 -7.41
N THR A 202 10.08 -20.99 -8.22
CA THR A 202 10.37 -21.83 -9.38
C THR A 202 11.22 -21.08 -10.40
N LEU A 203 10.90 -19.81 -10.65
CA LEU A 203 11.65 -18.94 -11.55
C LEU A 203 13.07 -18.68 -11.04
N GLU A 204 13.25 -18.43 -9.75
CA GLU A 204 14.56 -18.28 -9.13
C GLU A 204 15.44 -19.54 -9.30
N ALA A 205 14.86 -20.72 -9.05
CA ALA A 205 15.56 -22.00 -9.25
C ALA A 205 15.96 -22.22 -10.72
N LYS A 206 15.07 -21.89 -11.67
CA LYS A 206 15.34 -22.03 -13.11
C LYS A 206 16.41 -21.07 -13.62
N ILE A 207 16.45 -19.84 -13.08
CA ILE A 207 17.53 -18.89 -13.38
C ILE A 207 18.87 -19.43 -12.90
N ALA A 208 18.93 -20.02 -11.70
CA ALA A 208 20.16 -20.62 -11.17
C ALA A 208 20.63 -21.81 -12.05
N GLU A 209 19.70 -22.67 -12.47
CA GLU A 209 19.98 -23.79 -13.37
C GLU A 209 20.54 -23.31 -14.72
N ALA A 210 19.88 -22.32 -15.34
CA ALA A 210 20.32 -21.77 -16.63
C ALA A 210 21.69 -21.07 -16.55
N LYS A 211 22.00 -20.40 -15.43
CA LYS A 211 23.34 -19.83 -15.19
C LYS A 211 24.41 -20.91 -15.11
N SER A 212 24.16 -22.00 -14.37
CA SER A 212 25.10 -23.12 -14.28
C SER A 212 25.36 -23.77 -15.65
N GLN A 213 24.31 -23.97 -16.45
CA GLN A 213 24.45 -24.49 -17.82
C GLN A 213 25.28 -23.55 -18.70
N LYS A 214 25.11 -22.23 -18.56
CA LYS A 214 25.91 -21.24 -19.28
C LYS A 214 27.38 -21.36 -18.93
N GLU A 215 27.72 -21.40 -17.64
CA GLU A 215 29.09 -21.54 -17.16
C GLU A 215 29.74 -22.84 -17.67
N GLN A 216 28.98 -23.93 -17.70
CA GLN A 216 29.46 -25.20 -18.24
C GLN A 216 29.78 -25.12 -19.74
N LEU A 217 28.93 -24.48 -20.55
CA LEU A 217 29.16 -24.29 -21.98
C LEU A 217 30.39 -23.39 -22.23
N GLN A 218 30.53 -22.30 -21.46
CA GLN A 218 31.70 -21.42 -21.54
C GLN A 218 33.00 -22.13 -21.16
N ALA A 219 32.98 -22.96 -20.12
CA ALA A 219 34.13 -23.76 -19.72
C ALA A 219 34.56 -24.72 -20.84
N ARG A 220 33.60 -25.41 -21.48
CA ARG A 220 33.87 -26.30 -22.62
C ARG A 220 34.44 -25.55 -23.82
N ALA A 221 33.87 -24.39 -24.15
CA ALA A 221 34.37 -23.55 -25.24
C ALA A 221 35.81 -23.08 -24.99
N ARG A 222 36.15 -22.72 -23.74
CA ARG A 222 37.52 -22.35 -23.34
C ARG A 222 38.51 -23.50 -23.36
N THR A 223 38.08 -24.73 -23.09
CA THR A 223 38.96 -25.92 -23.17
C THR A 223 39.16 -26.45 -24.59
N ALA A 224 38.28 -26.07 -25.53
CA ALA A 224 38.34 -26.50 -26.93
C ALA A 224 39.11 -25.53 -27.83
N ALA A 225 39.44 -24.33 -27.34
CA ALA A 225 40.24 -23.30 -28.01
C ALA A 225 41.68 -23.31 -27.49
#